data_AF-A0A132BQ41-F1
#
_entry.id   AF-A0A132BQ41-F1
#
_cell.length_a   1.000
_cell.length_b   1.000
_cell.length_c   1.000
_cell.angle_alpha   90.00
_cell.angle_beta   90.00
_cell.angle_gamma   90.00
#
_symmetry.space_group_name_H-M   'P 1'
#
loop_
_entity.id
_entity.type
_entity.pdbx_description
1 polymer ?
#
loop_
_entity_poly.entity_id
_entity_poly.type
_entity_poly.pdbx_seq_one_letter_code
_entity_poly.pdbx_strand_id
1 'polypeptide(L)'
;MQLAYVMTAERGATDRLLTALAARLAGAGIRAAGIVQTNTECYDNKLCDMDVRVLPEGETIRISQSLGEGARGCRLNPEALERAVGLVNAALAAEPAPQVLIVNKFGKHEADGRGMRPIIGEALAMGIPVITGVNRMNVGAFDGFAEGLAQEAQPDLDALMDWVKAAISEPA
;
A
#
# COMPACT_ATOMS: atom_id res chain seq x y z
N MET A 1 13.48 11.68 -5.89
CA MET A 1 12.18 10.96 -5.77
C MET A 1 12.46 9.47 -5.66
N GLN A 2 11.94 8.81 -4.63
CA GLN A 2 12.26 7.41 -4.30
C GLN A 2 10.97 6.57 -4.33
N LEU A 3 10.84 5.69 -5.34
CA LEU A 3 9.69 4.80 -5.50
C LEU A 3 10.17 3.36 -5.62
N ALA A 4 9.80 2.51 -4.68
CA ALA A 4 10.02 1.08 -4.76
C ALA A 4 8.71 0.32 -4.93
N TYR A 5 8.76 -0.78 -5.67
CA TYR A 5 7.68 -1.74 -5.72
C TYR A 5 8.14 -3.14 -5.38
N VAL A 6 7.24 -3.94 -4.80
CA VAL A 6 7.52 -5.32 -4.42
C VAL A 6 6.50 -6.26 -5.05
N MET A 7 6.98 -7.40 -5.54
CA MET A 7 6.17 -8.46 -6.11
C MET A 7 6.39 -9.77 -5.37
N THR A 8 5.31 -10.44 -4.98
CA THR A 8 5.38 -11.79 -4.41
C THR A 8 4.62 -12.78 -5.31
N ALA A 9 5.03 -14.04 -5.28
CA ALA A 9 4.41 -15.09 -6.09
C ALA A 9 3.16 -15.69 -5.43
N GLU A 10 3.14 -15.73 -4.10
CA GLU A 10 2.08 -16.36 -3.30
C GLU A 10 0.98 -15.35 -2.96
N ARG A 11 -0.28 -15.80 -3.00
CA ARG A 11 -1.42 -14.99 -2.61
C ARG A 11 -1.29 -14.54 -1.15
N GLY A 12 -1.43 -13.23 -0.93
CA GLY A 12 -1.36 -12.64 0.41
C GLY A 12 0.06 -12.49 0.97
N ALA A 13 1.11 -12.96 0.28
CA ALA A 13 2.48 -12.78 0.75
C ALA A 13 2.89 -11.29 0.76
N THR A 14 2.51 -10.51 -0.26
CA THR A 14 2.72 -9.05 -0.26
C THR A 14 2.03 -8.37 0.92
N ASP A 15 0.78 -8.75 1.21
CA ASP A 15 0.00 -8.19 2.32
C ASP A 15 0.70 -8.44 3.66
N ARG A 16 1.17 -9.68 3.88
CA ARG A 16 1.95 -10.05 5.08
C ARG A 16 3.27 -9.30 5.16
N LEU A 17 4.00 -9.20 4.04
CA LEU A 17 5.30 -8.54 3.97
C LEU A 17 5.19 -7.04 4.30
N LEU A 18 4.26 -6.32 3.69
CA LEU A 18 4.08 -4.89 3.93
C LEU A 18 3.51 -4.61 5.32
N THR A 19 2.67 -5.51 5.85
CA THR A 19 2.22 -5.43 7.25
C THR A 19 3.38 -5.61 8.22
N ALA A 20 4.27 -6.58 7.97
CA ALA A 20 5.47 -6.81 8.78
C ALA A 20 6.45 -5.63 8.68
N LEU A 21 6.61 -5.05 7.49
CA LEU A 21 7.41 -3.86 7.27
C LEU A 21 6.90 -2.67 8.08
N ALA A 22 5.60 -2.39 8.03
CA ALA A 22 5.00 -1.30 8.80
C ALA A 22 5.25 -1.47 10.32
N ALA A 23 5.10 -2.70 10.83
CA ALA A 23 5.39 -2.99 12.24
C ALA A 23 6.88 -2.81 12.57
N ARG A 24 7.79 -3.23 11.68
CA ARG A 24 9.23 -3.12 11.88
C ARG A 24 9.71 -1.67 11.84
N LEU A 25 9.13 -0.85 10.97
CA LEU A 25 9.38 0.60 10.88
C LEU A 25 8.92 1.30 12.16
N ALA A 26 7.70 1.00 12.63
CA ALA A 26 7.18 1.55 13.89
C ALA A 26 8.09 1.18 15.08
N GLY A 27 8.52 -0.08 15.17
CA GLY A 27 9.48 -0.53 16.19
C GLY A 27 10.87 0.11 16.08
N ALA A 28 11.22 0.68 14.93
CA ALA A 28 12.44 1.45 14.70
C ALA A 28 12.25 2.97 14.86
N GLY A 29 11.04 3.43 15.23
CA GLY A 29 10.71 4.86 15.35
C GLY A 29 10.56 5.59 14.01
N ILE A 30 10.50 4.87 12.89
CA ILE A 30 10.30 5.45 11.55
C ILE A 30 8.80 5.65 11.33
N ARG A 31 8.40 6.91 11.11
CA ARG A 31 6.99 7.27 10.92
C ARG A 31 6.53 6.90 9.51
N ALA A 32 5.63 5.92 9.41
CA ALA A 32 4.99 5.55 8.16
C ALA A 32 3.57 6.10 8.07
N ALA A 33 3.18 6.57 6.90
CA ALA A 33 1.79 6.79 6.51
C ALA A 33 1.36 5.74 5.47
N GLY A 34 0.06 5.63 5.20
CA GLY A 34 -0.47 4.75 4.17
C GLY A 34 -1.37 3.64 4.70
N ILE A 35 -1.46 2.55 3.93
CA ILE A 35 -2.32 1.41 4.26
C ILE A 35 -1.58 0.10 4.09
N VAL A 36 -1.82 -0.81 5.05
CA VAL A 36 -1.47 -2.23 4.94
C VAL A 36 -2.74 -3.07 4.98
N GLN A 37 -2.77 -4.18 4.25
CA GLN A 37 -3.97 -5.01 4.13
C GLN A 37 -3.82 -6.30 4.94
N THR A 38 -4.90 -6.74 5.56
CA THR A 38 -5.06 -8.10 6.08
C THR A 38 -6.24 -8.75 5.37
N ASN A 39 -6.03 -9.93 4.82
CA ASN A 39 -7.14 -10.75 4.31
C ASN A 39 -7.56 -11.72 5.40
N THR A 40 -8.82 -11.62 5.83
CA THR A 40 -9.40 -12.56 6.78
C THR A 40 -10.09 -13.67 5.98
N GLU A 41 -9.65 -14.91 6.14
CA GLU A 41 -10.30 -16.07 5.53
C GLU A 41 -11.67 -16.27 6.18
N CYS A 42 -12.73 -16.22 5.39
CA CYS A 42 -14.06 -16.59 5.84
C CYS A 42 -14.22 -18.11 5.79
N TYR A 43 -14.89 -18.67 6.79
CA TYR A 43 -15.10 -20.10 7.08
C TYR A 43 -15.58 -20.95 5.87
N ASP A 44 -16.11 -20.32 4.83
CA ASP A 44 -16.67 -20.96 3.63
C ASP A 44 -15.74 -21.04 2.42
N ASN A 45 -14.42 -20.78 2.57
CA ASN A 45 -13.36 -21.02 1.56
C ASN A 45 -13.52 -20.36 0.18
N LYS A 46 -14.55 -19.54 -0.04
CA LYS A 46 -14.87 -18.99 -1.37
C LYS A 46 -14.54 -17.51 -1.52
N LEU A 47 -14.61 -16.71 -0.45
CA LEU A 47 -14.43 -15.26 -0.51
C LEU A 47 -13.70 -14.79 0.76
N CYS A 48 -12.55 -14.15 0.60
CA CYS A 48 -11.83 -13.52 1.71
C CYS A 48 -12.35 -12.10 1.89
N ASP A 49 -12.55 -11.68 3.13
CA ASP A 49 -12.75 -10.29 3.43
C ASP A 49 -11.40 -9.55 3.41
N MET A 50 -11.43 -8.32 2.90
CA MET A 50 -10.27 -7.46 2.76
C MET A 50 -10.40 -6.31 3.74
N ASP A 51 -9.49 -6.25 4.70
CA ASP A 51 -9.39 -5.19 5.70
C ASP A 51 -8.12 -4.40 5.45
N VAL A 52 -8.18 -3.06 5.49
CA VAL A 52 -6.99 -2.21 5.47
C VAL A 52 -6.83 -1.50 6.79
N ARG A 53 -5.61 -1.45 7.31
CA ARG A 53 -5.27 -0.65 8.47
C ARG A 53 -4.55 0.60 8.00
N VAL A 54 -5.06 1.76 8.40
CA VAL A 54 -4.41 3.05 8.16
C VAL A 54 -3.23 3.19 9.10
N LEU A 55 -2.06 3.56 8.58
CA LEU A 55 -0.84 3.79 9.36
C LEU A 55 -0.78 5.24 9.89
N PRO A 56 -0.08 5.50 11.02
CA PRO A 56 0.72 4.55 11.81
C PRO A 56 -0.07 3.69 12.81
N GLU A 57 -1.13 4.23 13.43
CA GLU A 57 -1.97 3.55 14.44
C GLU A 57 -3.47 3.79 14.16
N GLY A 58 -3.83 3.91 12.88
CA GLY A 58 -5.18 4.24 12.45
C GLY A 58 -6.14 3.04 12.49
N GLU A 59 -7.40 3.35 12.17
CA GLU A 59 -8.46 2.36 12.16
C GLU A 59 -8.28 1.28 11.09
N THR A 60 -8.91 0.13 11.35
CA THR A 60 -9.05 -0.94 10.37
C THR A 60 -10.39 -0.81 9.67
N ILE A 61 -10.36 -0.69 8.34
CA ILE A 61 -11.53 -0.47 7.49
C ILE A 61 -11.74 -1.68 6.59
N ARG A 62 -12.94 -2.24 6.66
CA ARG A 62 -13.40 -3.27 5.72
C ARG A 62 -13.60 -2.67 4.34
N ILE A 63 -12.71 -3.02 3.41
CA ILE A 63 -12.77 -2.57 2.01
C ILE A 63 -13.38 -3.61 1.07
N SER A 64 -13.89 -4.72 1.59
CA SER A 64 -14.69 -5.67 0.81
C SER A 64 -16.17 -5.64 1.18
N GLN A 65 -17.04 -5.79 0.19
CA GLN A 65 -18.49 -5.93 0.33
C GLN A 65 -18.98 -7.28 -0.21
N SER A 66 -20.13 -7.73 0.29
CA SER A 66 -20.88 -8.81 -0.35
C SER A 66 -21.62 -8.28 -1.57
N LEU A 67 -21.58 -9.02 -2.68
CA LEU A 67 -22.30 -8.69 -3.91
C LEU A 67 -23.57 -9.55 -4.12
N GLY A 68 -23.92 -10.38 -3.12
CA GLY A 68 -24.98 -11.38 -3.23
C GLY A 68 -24.49 -12.72 -3.78
N GLU A 69 -25.38 -13.72 -3.69
CA GLU A 69 -25.09 -15.09 -4.08
C GLU A 69 -24.82 -15.20 -5.59
N GLY A 70 -23.76 -15.91 -5.99
CA GLY A 70 -23.41 -16.14 -7.40
C GLY A 70 -22.71 -14.97 -8.12
N ALA A 71 -22.53 -13.83 -7.47
CA ALA A 71 -21.83 -12.69 -8.07
C ALA A 71 -20.33 -12.98 -8.27
N ARG A 72 -19.81 -12.65 -9.47
CA ARG A 72 -18.39 -12.80 -9.84
C ARG A 72 -17.64 -11.46 -9.94
N GLY A 73 -18.29 -10.36 -9.59
CA GLY A 73 -17.75 -9.00 -9.68
C GLY A 73 -16.70 -8.68 -8.62
N CYS A 74 -16.03 -7.54 -8.78
CA CYS A 74 -15.07 -7.04 -7.80
C CYS A 74 -15.76 -6.74 -6.46
N ARG A 75 -15.35 -7.42 -5.39
CA ARG A 75 -15.88 -7.20 -4.04
C ARG A 75 -15.36 -5.94 -3.38
N LEU A 76 -14.47 -5.18 -4.01
CA LEU A 76 -13.93 -3.96 -3.41
C LEU A 76 -15.07 -2.96 -3.20
N ASN A 77 -15.19 -2.45 -1.98
CA ASN A 77 -16.10 -1.37 -1.62
C ASN A 77 -15.38 -0.03 -1.91
N PRO A 78 -15.80 0.73 -2.95
CA PRO A 78 -15.14 1.98 -3.31
C PRO A 78 -15.26 3.04 -2.22
N GLU A 79 -16.42 3.17 -1.56
CA GLU A 79 -16.62 4.17 -0.50
C GLU A 79 -15.70 3.93 0.70
N ALA A 80 -15.55 2.65 1.09
CA ALA A 80 -14.63 2.28 2.16
C ALA A 80 -13.17 2.53 1.78
N LEU A 81 -12.79 2.28 0.52
CA LEU A 81 -11.45 2.58 0.03
C LEU A 81 -11.19 4.10 0.01
N GLU A 82 -12.13 4.90 -0.50
CA GLU A 82 -12.02 6.36 -0.53
C GLU A 82 -11.92 6.95 0.88
N ARG A 83 -12.64 6.38 1.86
CA ARG A 83 -12.46 6.73 3.27
C ARG A 83 -11.01 6.48 3.73
N ALA A 84 -10.45 5.31 3.41
CA ALA A 84 -9.06 5.00 3.76
C ALA A 84 -8.07 5.97 3.09
N VAL A 85 -8.28 6.29 1.80
CA VAL A 85 -7.49 7.29 1.05
C VAL A 85 -7.53 8.65 1.74
N GLY A 86 -8.71 9.13 2.14
CA GLY A 86 -8.85 10.40 2.84
C GLY A 86 -8.12 10.45 4.18
N LEU A 87 -8.12 9.35 4.93
CA LEU A 87 -7.37 9.24 6.18
C LEU A 87 -5.86 9.23 5.96
N VAL A 88 -5.37 8.53 4.92
CA VAL A 88 -3.95 8.60 4.57
C VAL A 88 -3.55 10.01 4.14
N ASN A 89 -4.38 10.69 3.36
CA ASN A 89 -4.10 12.04 2.93
C ASN A 89 -3.94 13.00 4.12
N ALA A 90 -4.84 12.89 5.11
CA ALA A 90 -4.71 13.64 6.35
C ALA A 90 -3.43 13.28 7.14
N ALA A 91 -3.03 12.00 7.13
CA ALA A 91 -1.80 11.54 7.78
C ALA A 91 -0.52 12.00 7.07
N LEU A 92 -0.54 12.18 5.74
CA LEU A 92 0.58 12.75 4.98
C LEU A 92 0.85 14.21 5.37
N ALA A 93 -0.20 14.98 5.65
CA ALA A 93 -0.10 16.38 6.07
C ALA A 93 0.10 16.56 7.59
N ALA A 94 0.25 15.48 8.36
CA ALA A 94 0.39 15.55 9.80
C ALA A 94 1.79 16.05 10.22
N GLU A 95 1.88 16.65 11.41
CA GLU A 95 3.15 17.08 12.01
C GLU A 95 3.45 16.26 13.27
N PRO A 96 4.64 15.64 13.40
CA PRO A 96 5.73 15.62 12.42
C PRO A 96 5.40 14.79 11.17
N ALA A 97 5.85 15.26 10.00
CA ALA A 97 5.64 14.58 8.72
C ALA A 97 6.08 13.11 8.74
N PRO A 98 5.37 12.23 8.02
CA PRO A 98 5.80 10.86 7.81
C PRO A 98 7.07 10.81 6.97
N GLN A 99 7.87 9.79 7.19
CA GLN A 99 9.14 9.57 6.52
C GLN A 99 9.03 8.58 5.36
N VAL A 100 7.93 7.81 5.29
CA VAL A 100 7.70 6.85 4.22
C VAL A 100 6.19 6.63 4.03
N LEU A 101 5.76 6.48 2.78
CA LEU A 101 4.41 6.05 2.43
C LEU A 101 4.43 4.57 2.07
N ILE A 102 3.54 3.78 2.68
CA ILE A 102 3.31 2.37 2.33
C ILE A 102 1.95 2.24 1.66
N VAL A 103 1.94 1.75 0.42
CA VAL A 103 0.72 1.41 -0.30
C VAL A 103 0.66 -0.11 -0.45
N ASN A 104 -0.34 -0.74 0.18
CA ASN A 104 -0.41 -2.20 0.15
C ASN A 104 -0.40 -2.77 -1.28
N LYS A 105 -1.14 -2.14 -2.21
CA LYS A 105 -1.25 -2.63 -3.57
C LYS A 105 -1.59 -1.55 -4.59
N PHE A 106 -0.81 -1.46 -5.67
CA PHE A 106 -1.18 -0.81 -6.92
C PHE A 106 -2.09 -1.76 -7.73
N GLY A 107 -3.39 -1.53 -7.60
CA GLY A 107 -4.46 -2.34 -8.14
C GLY A 107 -5.04 -1.77 -9.44
N LYS A 108 -6.21 -2.30 -9.81
CA LYS A 108 -6.98 -1.81 -10.94
C LYS A 108 -7.43 -0.36 -10.74
N HIS A 109 -7.79 0.01 -9.51
CA HIS A 109 -8.24 1.38 -9.20
C HIS A 109 -7.11 2.39 -9.44
N GLU A 110 -5.90 2.07 -9.00
CA GLU A 110 -4.71 2.90 -9.21
C GLU A 110 -4.34 2.99 -10.69
N ALA A 111 -4.40 1.86 -11.42
CA ALA A 111 -4.22 1.86 -12.88
C ALA A 111 -5.22 2.80 -13.58
N ASP A 112 -6.47 2.86 -13.10
CA ASP A 112 -7.52 3.75 -13.61
C ASP A 112 -7.37 5.22 -13.13
N GLY A 113 -6.34 5.57 -12.36
CA GLY A 113 -6.17 6.95 -11.85
C GLY A 113 -6.80 7.25 -10.49
N ARG A 114 -7.30 6.24 -9.78
CA ARG A 114 -8.06 6.37 -8.53
C ARG A 114 -7.35 5.72 -7.34
N GLY A 115 -8.01 5.64 -6.19
CA GLY A 115 -7.49 4.98 -5.00
C GLY A 115 -6.24 5.67 -4.48
N MET A 116 -5.18 4.90 -4.25
CA MET A 116 -3.94 5.44 -3.68
C MET A 116 -3.05 6.19 -4.69
N ARG A 117 -3.36 6.17 -5.98
CA ARG A 117 -2.48 6.77 -7.01
C ARG A 117 -2.22 8.27 -6.82
N PRO A 118 -3.22 9.13 -6.56
CA PRO A 118 -2.97 10.55 -6.29
C PRO A 118 -2.07 10.76 -5.06
N ILE A 119 -2.27 9.96 -4.01
CA ILE A 119 -1.50 10.00 -2.76
C ILE A 119 -0.04 9.60 -2.99
N ILE A 120 0.23 8.63 -3.87
CA ILE A 120 1.60 8.27 -4.27
C ILE A 120 2.28 9.47 -4.93
N GLY A 121 1.59 10.13 -5.87
CA GLY A 121 2.14 11.32 -6.55
C GLY A 121 2.44 12.46 -5.59
N GLU A 122 1.53 12.72 -4.65
CA GLU A 122 1.70 13.75 -3.61
C GLU A 122 2.88 13.45 -2.69
N ALA A 123 2.99 12.22 -2.17
CA ALA A 123 4.13 11.81 -1.35
C ALA A 123 5.47 11.98 -2.10
N LEU A 124 5.54 11.57 -3.37
CA LEU A 124 6.74 11.75 -4.19
C LEU A 124 7.07 13.23 -4.41
N ALA A 125 6.07 14.09 -4.62
CA ALA A 125 6.26 15.53 -4.75
C ALA A 125 6.75 16.19 -3.45
N MET A 126 6.38 15.64 -2.29
CA MET A 126 6.88 16.04 -0.98
C MET A 126 8.29 15.48 -0.67
N GLY A 127 8.86 14.67 -1.55
CA GLY A 127 10.14 13.97 -1.30
C GLY A 127 10.02 12.78 -0.35
N ILE A 128 8.81 12.33 -0.02
CA ILE A 128 8.57 11.17 0.84
C ILE A 128 8.75 9.90 0.00
N PRO A 129 9.64 8.98 0.38
CA PRO A 129 9.80 7.71 -0.31
C PRO A 129 8.53 6.85 -0.22
N VAL A 130 8.26 6.12 -1.30
CA VAL A 130 7.05 5.28 -1.41
C VAL A 130 7.44 3.82 -1.65
N ILE A 131 6.80 2.92 -0.90
CA ILE A 131 6.82 1.47 -1.17
C ILE A 131 5.42 1.02 -1.55
N THR A 132 5.30 0.30 -2.65
CA THR A 132 4.02 -0.26 -3.09
C THR A 132 4.08 -1.73 -3.50
N GLY A 133 3.05 -2.50 -3.16
CA GLY A 133 2.89 -3.84 -3.71
C GLY A 133 2.36 -3.78 -5.15
N VAL A 134 2.94 -4.53 -6.09
CA VAL A 134 2.42 -4.61 -7.46
C VAL A 134 2.11 -6.07 -7.80
N ASN A 135 0.96 -6.32 -8.43
CA ASN A 135 0.67 -7.65 -8.96
C ASN A 135 1.15 -7.75 -10.43
N ARG A 136 1.42 -8.96 -10.89
CA ARG A 136 1.89 -9.21 -12.27
C ARG A 136 1.00 -8.60 -13.36
N MET A 137 -0.31 -8.53 -13.11
CA MET A 137 -1.27 -8.01 -14.09
C MET A 137 -1.20 -6.48 -14.25
N ASN A 138 -0.72 -5.75 -13.24
CA ASN A 138 -0.70 -4.28 -13.25
C ASN A 138 0.71 -3.70 -13.41
N VAL A 139 1.74 -4.52 -13.61
CA VAL A 139 3.14 -4.03 -13.78
C VAL A 139 3.22 -3.01 -14.90
N GLY A 140 2.68 -3.28 -16.09
CA GLY A 140 2.73 -2.32 -17.19
C GLY A 140 1.98 -1.01 -16.91
N ALA A 141 0.87 -1.06 -16.16
CA ALA A 141 0.15 0.15 -15.75
C ALA A 141 0.91 0.93 -14.68
N PHE A 142 1.58 0.22 -13.77
CA PHE A 142 2.45 0.82 -12.76
C PHE A 142 3.70 1.43 -13.39
N ASP A 143 4.37 0.76 -14.33
CA ASP A 143 5.53 1.27 -15.04
C ASP A 143 5.18 2.55 -15.82
N GLY A 144 4.01 2.57 -16.47
CA GLY A 144 3.50 3.76 -17.15
C GLY A 144 3.21 4.92 -16.19
N PHE A 145 2.80 4.62 -14.94
CA PHE A 145 2.65 5.63 -13.90
C PHE A 145 3.99 6.10 -13.32
N ALA A 146 4.93 5.17 -13.13
CA ALA A 146 6.23 5.44 -12.53
C ALA A 146 7.20 6.11 -13.51
N GLU A 147 6.96 6.04 -14.82
CA GLU A 147 7.80 6.64 -15.87
C GLU A 147 9.29 6.26 -15.75
N GLY A 148 9.57 5.03 -15.32
CA GLY A 148 10.93 4.53 -15.11
C GLY A 148 11.60 4.97 -13.79
N LEU A 149 10.88 5.67 -12.91
CA LEU A 149 11.38 6.07 -11.58
C LEU A 149 11.29 4.97 -10.53
N ALA A 150 10.52 3.91 -10.80
CA ALA A 150 10.32 2.84 -9.83
C ALA A 150 11.44 1.79 -9.88
N GLN A 151 11.91 1.39 -8.70
CA GLN A 151 12.83 0.28 -8.51
C GLN A 151 12.08 -0.97 -8.03
N GLU A 152 12.34 -2.12 -8.64
CA GLU A 152 11.88 -3.40 -8.08
C GLU A 152 12.72 -3.72 -6.83
N ALA A 153 12.07 -3.79 -5.67
CA ALA A 153 12.66 -4.20 -4.42
C ALA A 153 12.54 -5.71 -4.23
N GLN A 154 13.54 -6.30 -3.58
CA GLN A 154 13.46 -7.71 -3.20
C GLN A 154 12.29 -7.92 -2.23
N PRO A 155 11.50 -9.00 -2.39
CA PRO A 155 10.37 -9.32 -1.52
C PRO A 155 10.84 -9.92 -0.18
N ASP A 156 11.73 -9.21 0.49
CA ASP A 156 12.34 -9.58 1.76
C ASP A 156 12.23 -8.41 2.74
N LEU A 157 11.95 -8.74 4.01
CA LEU A 157 11.67 -7.74 5.02
C LEU A 157 12.90 -6.90 5.36
N ASP A 158 14.08 -7.52 5.45
CA ASP A 158 15.32 -6.82 5.79
C ASP A 158 15.75 -5.94 4.61
N ALA A 159 15.65 -6.45 3.38
CA ALA A 159 15.92 -5.67 2.17
C ALA A 159 15.01 -4.43 2.06
N LEU A 160 13.71 -4.56 2.36
CA LEU A 160 12.79 -3.42 2.36
C LEU A 160 13.10 -2.42 3.47
N MET A 161 13.45 -2.89 4.68
CA MET A 161 13.86 -2.02 5.78
C MET A 161 15.12 -1.22 5.43
N ASP A 162 16.10 -1.86 4.80
CA ASP A 162 17.35 -1.21 4.41
C ASP A 162 17.12 -0.21 3.28
N TRP A 163 16.24 -0.54 2.32
CA TRP A 163 15.83 0.41 1.28
C TRP A 163 15.16 1.65 1.89
N VAL A 164 14.23 1.48 2.85
CA VAL A 164 13.60 2.64 3.52
C VAL A 164 14.64 3.49 4.21
N LYS A 165 15.56 2.89 4.99
CA LYS A 165 16.60 3.63 5.71
C LYS A 165 17.52 4.41 4.78
N ALA A 166 17.89 3.82 3.64
CA ALA A 166 18.69 4.51 2.63
C ALA A 166 17.89 5.69 2.05
N ALA A 167 16.66 5.44 1.62
CA ALA A 167 15.81 6.45 0.97
C ALA A 167 15.48 7.65 1.89
N ILE A 168 15.29 7.43 3.20
CA ILE A 168 15.05 8.54 4.17
C ILE A 168 16.32 9.31 4.56
N SER A 169 17.50 8.74 4.28
CA SER A 169 18.79 9.36 4.60
C SER A 169 19.34 10.18 3.43
N GLU A 170 18.83 9.95 2.22
CA GLU A 170 19.16 10.76 1.07
C GLU A 170 18.44 12.12 1.14
N PRO A 171 19.14 13.24 0.95
CA PRO A 171 18.49 14.54 0.83
C PRO A 171 17.61 14.58 -0.44
N ALA A 172 16.40 15.11 -0.29
CA ALA A 172 15.42 15.26 -1.38
C ALA A 172 15.90 16.17 -2.52
#